data_AF-A0A9P1CXG7-F1
#
_entry.id   AF-A0A9P1CXG7-F1
#
_cell.length_a   1.000
_cell.length_b   1.000
_cell.length_c   1.000
_cell.angle_alpha   90.00
_cell.angle_beta   90.00
_cell.angle_gamma   90.00
#
_symmetry.space_group_name_H-M   'P 1'
#
loop_
_entity.id
_entity.type
_entity.pdbx_description
1 polymer ?
#
loop_
_entity_poly.entity_id
_entity_poly.type
_entity_poly.pdbx_seq_one_letter_code
_entity_poly.pdbx_strand_id
1 'polypeptide(L)'
;MVFAAWRLSRWEQDATPHVQGFDHLLCQLDCAIAQALHWFQRLGAEVTRALRHDDRMFFAGLMQEASDFLAPNHVKDMWRIIRRHLPKFRSRRIGQNPQKIELLKDQWVPYFQQLEVGATHDAAVIVETCHARQKNMPIVQYDFQIDDLPSLIEVEDDLPNGQYFQVKPLEVRGLARVETVQAQGPLLLADDHRAQEIQQLTQELETIQKELQVDMPEDAYQASLRLRQSLSKTTEEWFSDFQAAGFDESLAEDLPDRWILLLDDADGNFGPWFEAEFMRWGQDDLPDVIAEFLDGRAEILVDEAFCELTSVFPRFELLQKRTSLQARLRRLTVEMQTRFPHRDVRKGSANVQERAATAAHVPAQFDEQTALFQQVRATRWLDLPHEKKDDLVQWVIEAEKLCGQIRADATWLPDYQGR
;
A
#
# COMPACT_ATOMS: atom_id res chain seq x y z
N MET A 1 -34.07 38.82 23.74
CA MET A 1 -35.31 39.40 24.29
C MET A 1 -35.15 40.13 25.62
N VAL A 2 -34.51 39.55 26.65
CA VAL A 2 -34.39 40.16 28.00
C VAL A 2 -33.80 41.59 27.99
N PHE A 3 -32.78 41.86 27.16
CA PHE A 3 -32.12 43.16 27.09
C PHE A 3 -32.96 44.29 26.46
N ALA A 4 -33.79 43.98 25.45
CA ALA A 4 -34.65 44.96 24.79
C ALA A 4 -35.85 45.33 25.67
N ALA A 5 -36.47 44.33 26.31
CA ALA A 5 -37.52 44.54 27.30
C ALA A 5 -37.02 45.32 28.53
N TRP A 6 -35.80 45.00 29.02
CA TRP A 6 -35.16 45.73 30.13
C TRP A 6 -34.84 47.20 29.77
N ARG A 7 -34.41 47.47 28.54
CA ARG A 7 -34.11 48.83 28.07
C ARG A 7 -35.37 49.67 27.89
N LEU A 8 -36.46 49.08 27.40
CA LEU A 8 -37.75 49.76 27.18
C LEU A 8 -38.53 49.97 28.48
N SER A 9 -38.43 49.04 29.45
CA SER A 9 -39.08 49.23 30.76
C SER A 9 -38.49 50.39 31.57
N ARG A 10 -37.21 50.72 31.35
CA ARG A 10 -36.56 51.92 31.90
C ARG A 10 -37.15 53.25 31.42
N TRP A 11 -37.94 53.23 30.35
CA TRP A 11 -38.54 54.41 29.72
C TRP A 11 -40.08 54.38 29.79
N GLU A 12 -40.65 53.47 30.58
CA GLU A 12 -42.10 53.25 30.73
C GLU A 12 -42.85 52.99 29.42
N GLN A 13 -42.15 52.46 28.41
CA GLN A 13 -42.76 52.10 27.13
C GLN A 13 -43.11 50.61 27.09
N ASP A 14 -44.27 50.30 26.50
CA ASP A 14 -44.68 48.92 26.28
C ASP A 14 -43.73 48.23 25.28
N ALA A 15 -43.00 47.23 25.77
CA ALA A 15 -42.02 46.49 24.98
C ALA A 15 -42.66 45.42 24.08
N THR A 16 -43.92 45.07 24.32
CA THR A 16 -44.64 43.99 23.63
C THR A 16 -44.66 44.15 22.10
N PRO A 17 -45.02 45.31 21.51
CA PRO A 17 -45.00 45.48 20.05
C PRO A 17 -43.59 45.42 19.46
N HIS A 18 -42.56 45.82 20.21
CA HIS A 18 -41.17 45.76 19.75
C HIS A 18 -40.60 44.34 19.78
N VAL A 19 -41.02 43.52 20.75
CA VAL A 19 -40.68 42.10 20.80
C VAL A 19 -41.35 41.35 19.65
N GLN A 20 -42.64 41.59 19.40
CA GLN A 20 -43.35 40.99 18.26
C GLN A 20 -42.74 41.41 16.91
N GLY A 21 -42.34 42.67 16.76
CA GLY A 21 -41.64 43.14 15.56
C GLY A 21 -40.27 42.50 15.38
N PHE A 22 -39.53 42.25 16.47
CA PHE A 22 -38.23 41.58 16.43
C PHE A 22 -38.35 40.09 16.09
N ASP A 23 -39.31 39.38 16.67
CA ASP A 23 -39.57 37.97 16.37
C ASP A 23 -40.01 37.80 14.90
N HIS A 24 -40.82 38.73 14.39
CA HIS A 24 -41.20 38.74 12.97
C HIS A 24 -39.97 38.92 12.05
N LEU A 25 -39.05 39.83 12.41
CA LEU A 25 -37.80 40.04 11.66
C LEU A 25 -36.88 38.81 11.72
N LEU A 26 -36.80 38.12 12.86
CA LEU A 26 -36.04 36.87 12.97
C LEU A 26 -36.62 35.77 12.09
N CYS A 27 -37.95 35.57 12.12
CA CYS A 27 -38.60 34.60 11.23
C CYS A 27 -38.36 34.92 9.75
N GLN A 28 -38.42 36.19 9.36
CA GLN A 28 -38.11 36.61 7.99
C GLN A 28 -36.64 36.32 7.62
N LEU A 29 -35.70 36.55 8.54
CA LEU A 29 -34.28 36.25 8.34
C LEU A 29 -34.05 34.75 8.19
N ASP A 30 -34.65 33.92 9.04
CA ASP A 30 -34.54 32.46 8.96
C ASP A 30 -35.10 31.94 7.63
N CYS A 31 -36.26 32.43 7.19
CA CYS A 31 -36.82 32.10 5.88
C CYS A 31 -35.89 32.52 4.73
N ALA A 32 -35.31 33.71 4.79
CA ALA A 32 -34.39 34.21 3.76
C ALA A 32 -33.10 33.37 3.72
N ILE A 33 -32.55 32.99 4.87
CA ILE A 33 -31.37 32.12 4.97
C ILE A 33 -31.69 30.73 4.41
N ALA A 34 -32.83 30.14 4.79
CA ALA A 34 -33.24 28.83 4.28
C ALA A 34 -33.42 28.84 2.75
N GLN A 35 -34.04 29.88 2.20
CA GLN A 35 -34.17 30.05 0.75
C GLN A 35 -32.79 30.20 0.09
N ALA A 36 -31.92 31.05 0.63
CA ALA A 36 -30.58 31.26 0.07
C ALA A 36 -29.73 29.98 0.10
N LEU A 37 -29.79 29.21 1.20
CA LEU A 37 -29.10 27.93 1.33
C LEU A 37 -29.62 26.90 0.31
N HIS A 38 -30.94 26.79 0.17
CA HIS A 38 -31.57 25.92 -0.83
C HIS A 38 -31.09 26.25 -2.25
N TRP A 39 -31.11 27.54 -2.62
CA TRP A 39 -30.62 27.99 -3.93
C TRP A 39 -29.13 27.74 -4.12
N PHE A 40 -28.31 27.98 -3.10
CA PHE A 40 -26.88 27.70 -3.14
C PHE A 40 -26.59 26.22 -3.37
N GLN A 41 -27.25 25.33 -2.62
CA GLN A 41 -27.11 23.89 -2.77
C GLN A 41 -27.57 23.42 -4.15
N ARG A 42 -28.73 23.91 -4.63
CA ARG A 42 -29.28 23.53 -5.93
C ARG A 42 -28.37 23.96 -7.07
N LEU A 43 -27.90 25.21 -7.07
CA LEU A 43 -26.96 25.71 -8.08
C LEU A 43 -25.61 25.00 -7.99
N GLY A 44 -25.12 24.71 -6.78
CA GLY A 44 -23.92 23.90 -6.58
C GLY A 44 -24.04 22.51 -7.20
N ALA A 45 -25.20 21.86 -7.08
CA ALA A 45 -25.49 20.58 -7.71
C ALA A 45 -25.56 20.70 -9.24
N GLU A 46 -26.23 21.72 -9.78
CA GLU A 46 -26.29 21.97 -11.23
C GLU A 46 -24.88 22.17 -11.82
N VAL A 47 -24.03 22.96 -11.16
CA VAL A 47 -22.64 23.18 -11.56
C VAL A 47 -21.82 21.90 -11.47
N THR A 48 -21.95 21.15 -10.37
CA THR A 48 -21.21 19.89 -10.19
C THR A 48 -21.60 18.86 -11.25
N ARG A 49 -22.90 18.74 -11.57
CA ARG A 49 -23.40 17.87 -12.62
C ARG A 49 -22.86 18.27 -13.99
N ALA A 50 -22.85 19.57 -14.31
CA ALA A 50 -22.28 20.07 -15.56
C ALA A 50 -20.77 19.78 -15.66
N LEU A 51 -20.01 20.02 -14.58
CA LEU A 51 -18.58 19.71 -14.54
C LEU A 51 -18.30 18.22 -14.71
N ARG A 52 -19.03 17.34 -14.01
CA ARG A 52 -18.91 15.88 -14.17
C ARG A 52 -19.23 15.43 -15.59
N HIS A 53 -20.23 16.05 -16.23
CA HIS A 53 -20.56 15.79 -17.63
C HIS A 53 -19.42 16.21 -18.57
N ASP A 54 -18.88 17.41 -18.39
CA ASP A 54 -17.75 17.93 -19.18
C ASP A 54 -16.50 17.05 -19.00
N ASP A 55 -16.18 16.65 -17.76
CA ASP A 55 -15.06 15.75 -17.46
C ASP A 55 -15.24 14.40 -18.15
N ARG A 56 -16.44 13.81 -18.10
CA ARG A 56 -16.76 12.54 -18.78
C ARG A 56 -16.53 12.66 -20.28
N MET A 57 -17.04 13.72 -20.90
CA MET A 57 -16.87 13.97 -22.34
C MET A 57 -15.40 14.21 -22.71
N PHE A 58 -14.66 14.96 -21.89
CA PHE A 58 -13.23 15.21 -22.07
C PHE A 58 -12.41 13.92 -22.01
N PHE A 59 -12.58 13.11 -20.97
CA PHE A 59 -11.82 11.86 -20.82
C PHE A 59 -12.24 10.81 -21.86
N ALA A 60 -13.51 10.76 -22.25
CA ALA A 60 -13.95 9.90 -23.36
C ALA A 60 -13.28 10.28 -24.68
N GLY A 61 -13.26 11.57 -25.02
CA GLY A 61 -12.56 12.08 -26.21
C GLY A 61 -11.06 11.81 -26.18
N LEU A 62 -10.41 12.08 -25.03
CA LEU A 62 -8.98 11.80 -24.82
C LEU A 62 -8.65 10.32 -25.03
N MET A 63 -9.50 9.42 -24.54
CA MET A 63 -9.31 7.98 -24.72
C MET A 63 -9.55 7.52 -26.15
N GLN A 64 -10.52 8.12 -26.85
CA GLN A 64 -10.78 7.84 -28.25
C GLN A 64 -9.57 8.23 -29.12
N GLU A 65 -9.06 9.45 -28.95
CA GLU A 65 -7.86 9.94 -29.64
C GLU A 65 -6.62 9.10 -29.30
N ALA A 66 -6.46 8.69 -28.04
CA ALA A 66 -5.33 7.87 -27.63
C ALA A 66 -5.41 6.43 -28.18
N SER A 67 -6.61 5.85 -28.32
CA SER A 67 -6.78 4.45 -28.75
C SER A 67 -6.23 4.19 -30.17
N ASP A 68 -6.28 5.20 -31.05
CA ASP A 68 -5.78 5.10 -32.42
C ASP A 68 -4.24 5.01 -32.51
N PHE A 69 -3.50 5.32 -31.43
CA PHE A 69 -2.03 5.39 -31.41
C PHE A 69 -1.33 4.43 -30.42
N LEU A 70 -2.06 3.48 -29.82
CA LEU A 70 -1.51 2.64 -28.75
C LEU A 70 -1.01 1.28 -29.24
N ALA A 71 0.28 1.22 -29.56
CA ALA A 71 1.03 -0.03 -29.46
C ALA A 71 1.18 -0.43 -27.96
N PRO A 72 1.32 -1.73 -27.63
CA PRO A 72 1.34 -2.23 -26.25
C PRO A 72 2.37 -1.58 -25.31
N ASN A 73 3.44 -1.01 -25.87
CA ASN A 73 4.51 -0.31 -25.15
C ASN A 73 4.16 1.15 -24.77
N HIS A 74 3.15 1.77 -25.37
CA HIS A 74 2.81 3.19 -25.19
C HIS A 74 1.76 3.47 -24.10
N VAL A 75 1.17 2.42 -23.51
CA VAL A 75 0.17 2.51 -22.44
C VAL A 75 0.70 3.31 -21.23
N LYS A 76 2.02 3.25 -20.95
CA LYS A 76 2.66 4.03 -19.87
C LYS A 76 2.65 5.54 -20.13
N ASP A 77 2.79 5.97 -21.38
CA ASP A 77 2.80 7.38 -21.75
C ASP A 77 1.39 7.97 -21.76
N MET A 78 0.39 7.19 -22.19
CA MET A 78 -1.03 7.56 -22.05
C MET A 78 -1.40 7.77 -20.58
N TRP A 79 -1.03 6.84 -19.69
CA TRP A 79 -1.26 7.00 -18.26
C TRP A 79 -0.56 8.21 -17.67
N ARG A 80 0.54 8.68 -18.27
CA ARG A 80 1.22 9.92 -17.86
C ARG A 80 0.43 11.15 -18.26
N ILE A 81 -0.22 11.13 -19.43
CA ILE A 81 -1.09 12.21 -19.92
C ILE A 81 -2.36 12.29 -19.07
N ILE A 82 -3.07 11.17 -18.87
CA ILE A 82 -4.28 11.11 -18.03
C ILE A 82 -3.97 11.66 -16.62
N ARG A 83 -2.86 11.22 -16.01
CA ARG A 83 -2.42 11.70 -14.68
C ARG A 83 -2.11 13.20 -14.60
N ARG A 84 -1.85 13.89 -15.71
CA ARG A 84 -1.66 15.36 -15.71
C ARG A 84 -2.98 16.11 -15.59
N HIS A 85 -4.06 15.52 -16.10
CA HIS A 85 -5.40 16.12 -16.16
C HIS A 85 -6.28 15.71 -14.98
N LEU A 86 -6.00 14.57 -14.35
CA LEU A 86 -6.63 14.25 -13.07
C LEU A 86 -6.31 15.35 -12.05
N PRO A 87 -7.30 15.78 -11.24
CA PRO A 87 -7.05 16.68 -10.14
C PRO A 87 -5.89 16.11 -9.33
N LYS A 88 -4.81 16.87 -9.22
CA LYS A 88 -3.80 16.59 -8.19
C LYS A 88 -4.51 16.89 -6.89
N PHE A 89 -5.28 15.94 -6.39
CA PHE A 89 -5.49 15.82 -4.97
C PHE A 89 -4.07 15.79 -4.42
N ARG A 90 -3.61 16.96 -3.96
CA ARG A 90 -2.70 17.00 -2.83
C ARG A 90 -3.51 16.32 -1.77
N SER A 91 -3.45 15.00 -1.76
CA SER A 91 -3.55 14.24 -0.55
C SER A 91 -2.67 15.03 0.41
N ARG A 92 -3.32 15.80 1.28
CA ARG A 92 -2.87 15.81 2.67
C ARG A 92 -2.78 14.33 2.95
N ARG A 93 -1.55 13.80 2.86
CA ARG A 93 -1.30 12.39 3.07
C ARG A 93 -1.69 12.16 4.51
N ILE A 94 -2.94 11.78 4.72
CA ILE A 94 -3.37 10.98 5.86
C ILE A 94 -2.45 9.76 5.77
N GLY A 95 -1.36 9.77 6.53
CA GLY A 95 -0.26 8.80 6.40
C GLY A 95 1.16 9.37 6.35
N GLN A 96 1.37 10.69 6.24
CA GLN A 96 2.65 11.23 6.72
C GLN A 96 2.60 11.18 8.25
N ASN A 97 3.27 10.17 8.82
CA ASN A 97 3.50 10.09 10.26
C ASN A 97 3.98 11.47 10.73
N PRO A 98 3.26 12.14 11.64
CA PRO A 98 3.58 13.50 12.05
C PRO A 98 5.04 13.60 12.54
N GLN A 99 5.66 12.49 12.97
CA GLN A 99 7.07 12.36 13.35
C GLN A 99 8.07 12.70 12.23
N LYS A 100 7.63 12.74 10.98
CA LYS A 100 8.47 12.97 9.79
C LYS A 100 8.44 14.42 9.29
N ILE A 101 7.74 15.32 10.00
CA ILE A 101 7.72 16.75 9.67
C ILE A 101 8.93 17.41 10.35
N GLU A 102 10.05 17.52 9.62
CA GLU A 102 11.32 18.09 10.13
C GLU A 102 11.15 19.48 10.79
N LEU A 103 10.23 20.29 10.28
CA LEU A 103 9.90 21.63 10.80
C LEU A 103 9.30 21.64 12.20
N LEU A 104 8.72 20.53 12.67
CA LEU A 104 8.08 20.44 13.97
C LEU A 104 8.96 19.71 15.00
N LYS A 105 10.08 19.09 14.60
CA LYS A 105 10.92 18.26 15.48
C LYS A 105 11.36 18.97 16.75
N ASP A 106 11.67 20.26 16.66
CA ASP A 106 12.09 21.10 17.78
C ASP A 106 10.92 21.51 18.71
N GLN A 107 9.68 21.41 18.23
CA GLN A 107 8.46 21.74 18.99
C GLN A 107 7.86 20.52 19.70
N TRP A 108 8.30 19.31 19.34
CA TRP A 108 7.75 18.06 19.86
C TRP A 108 8.24 17.73 21.27
N VAL A 109 9.53 17.98 21.53
CA VAL A 109 10.15 17.69 22.82
C VAL A 109 9.49 18.49 23.96
N PRO A 110 9.24 19.81 23.84
CA PRO A 110 8.51 20.56 24.85
C PRO A 110 7.04 20.11 25.01
N TYR A 111 6.39 19.73 23.90
CA TYR A 111 5.00 19.29 23.89
C TYR A 111 4.80 17.93 24.58
N PHE A 112 5.67 16.95 24.35
CA PHE A 112 5.61 15.66 25.03
C PHE A 112 6.00 15.74 26.51
N GLN A 113 6.89 16.68 26.89
CA GLN A 113 7.13 17.00 28.30
C GLN A 113 5.86 17.51 29.00
N GLN A 114 5.03 18.32 28.32
CA GLN A 114 3.78 18.83 28.88
C GLN A 114 2.68 17.77 29.00
N LEU A 115 2.73 16.72 28.17
CA LEU A 115 1.78 15.61 28.21
C LEU A 115 2.13 14.53 29.24
N GLU A 116 3.21 14.71 30.02
CA GLU A 116 3.72 13.73 30.99
C GLU A 116 4.10 12.36 30.39
N VAL A 117 4.17 12.24 29.06
CA VAL A 117 4.52 11.00 28.34
C VAL A 117 6.04 10.90 28.16
N GLY A 118 6.77 10.86 29.29
CA GLY A 118 8.20 10.54 29.33
C GLY A 118 9.11 11.66 29.87
N ALA A 119 10.24 11.24 30.43
CA ALA A 119 11.27 12.13 30.95
C ALA A 119 12.46 12.21 29.97
N THR A 120 13.03 13.39 29.80
CA THR A 120 14.26 13.59 29.02
C THR A 120 15.44 12.97 29.75
N HIS A 121 16.08 12.00 29.12
CA HIS A 121 17.33 11.39 29.59
C HIS A 121 18.46 11.75 28.64
N ASP A 122 19.67 11.89 29.18
CA ASP A 122 20.87 12.02 28.35
C ASP A 122 21.09 10.72 27.56
N ALA A 123 21.58 10.84 26.32
CA ALA A 123 21.86 9.71 25.44
C ALA A 123 22.81 8.69 26.10
N ALA A 124 23.79 9.17 26.88
CA ALA A 124 24.69 8.31 27.65
C ALA A 124 23.94 7.43 28.66
N VAL A 125 22.96 8.01 29.37
CA VAL A 125 22.15 7.31 30.37
C VAL A 125 21.23 6.29 29.71
N ILE A 126 20.64 6.62 28.55
CA ILE A 126 19.80 5.68 27.79
C ILE A 126 20.62 4.47 27.33
N VAL A 127 21.80 4.70 26.76
CA VAL A 127 22.70 3.62 26.30
C VAL A 127 23.10 2.71 27.46
N GLU A 128 23.47 3.28 28.61
CA GLU A 128 23.86 2.51 29.79
C GLU A 128 22.70 1.69 30.35
N THR A 129 21.49 2.27 30.38
CA THR A 129 20.26 1.58 30.83
C THR A 129 19.86 0.46 29.88
N CYS A 130 19.93 0.68 28.56
CA CYS A 130 19.67 -0.35 27.55
C CYS A 130 20.67 -1.50 27.64
N HIS A 131 21.96 -1.19 27.79
CA HIS A 131 23.01 -2.18 27.93
C HIS A 131 22.84 -3.02 29.23
N ALA A 132 22.52 -2.38 30.35
CA ALA A 132 22.22 -3.08 31.60
C ALA A 132 20.98 -3.99 31.46
N ARG A 133 19.94 -3.53 30.76
CA ARG A 133 18.73 -4.32 30.49
C ARG A 133 19.00 -5.51 29.57
N GLN A 134 19.81 -5.33 28.52
CA GLN A 134 20.19 -6.42 27.61
C GLN A 134 21.03 -7.48 28.32
N LYS A 135 21.98 -7.07 29.18
CA LYS A 135 22.76 -8.01 30.00
C LYS A 135 21.89 -8.84 30.95
N ASN A 136 20.80 -8.26 31.43
CA ASN A 136 19.90 -8.90 32.39
C ASN A 136 18.67 -9.55 31.72
N MET A 137 18.57 -9.53 30.39
CA MET A 137 17.43 -10.13 29.70
C MET A 137 17.59 -11.66 29.71
N PRO A 138 16.56 -12.41 30.15
CA PRO A 138 16.59 -13.86 30.06
C PRO A 138 16.68 -14.28 28.60
N ILE A 139 17.43 -15.34 28.31
CA ILE A 139 17.52 -15.91 26.97
C ILE A 139 16.12 -16.42 26.59
N VAL A 140 15.50 -15.77 25.60
CA VAL A 140 14.11 -16.04 25.17
C VAL A 140 14.05 -17.23 24.21
N GLN A 141 15.16 -17.53 23.52
CA GLN A 141 15.22 -18.55 22.48
C GLN A 141 16.61 -19.18 22.45
N TYR A 142 16.67 -20.52 22.51
CA TYR A 142 17.91 -21.29 22.53
C TYR A 142 18.26 -21.90 21.17
N ASP A 143 17.27 -22.04 20.28
CA ASP A 143 17.43 -22.56 18.92
C ASP A 143 17.07 -21.47 17.90
N PHE A 144 18.02 -21.15 17.02
CA PHE A 144 17.81 -20.27 15.88
C PHE A 144 17.84 -21.11 14.60
N GLN A 145 16.78 -21.05 13.80
CA GLN A 145 16.87 -21.51 12.41
C GLN A 145 17.58 -20.43 11.59
N ILE A 146 18.32 -20.82 10.55
CA ILE A 146 18.98 -19.84 9.65
C ILE A 146 17.95 -18.90 9.02
N ASP A 147 16.72 -19.36 8.83
CA ASP A 147 15.61 -18.59 8.28
C ASP A 147 15.03 -17.55 9.26
N ASP A 148 15.38 -17.63 10.56
CA ASP A 148 14.97 -16.66 11.59
C ASP A 148 15.94 -15.46 11.67
N LEU A 149 17.11 -15.56 11.03
CA LEU A 149 18.08 -14.47 10.99
C LEU A 149 17.67 -13.51 9.87
N PRO A 150 17.58 -12.20 10.15
CA PRO A 150 17.31 -11.22 9.11
C PRO A 150 18.41 -11.33 8.06
N SER A 151 17.99 -11.36 6.81
CA SER A 151 18.90 -11.29 5.68
C SER A 151 19.75 -10.01 5.77
N LEU A 152 20.95 -10.04 5.21
CA LEU A 152 21.82 -8.86 5.15
C LEU A 152 21.08 -7.63 4.57
N ILE A 153 20.14 -7.87 3.66
CA ILE A 153 19.27 -6.86 3.04
C ILE A 153 18.34 -6.22 4.07
N GLU A 154 17.68 -7.01 4.91
CA GLU A 154 16.78 -6.50 5.95
C GLU A 154 17.55 -5.69 7.01
N VAL A 155 18.75 -6.12 7.38
CA VAL A 155 19.62 -5.37 8.29
C VAL A 155 20.09 -4.05 7.68
N GLU A 156 20.41 -4.04 6.38
CA GLU A 156 20.87 -2.83 5.68
C GLU A 156 19.72 -1.84 5.39
N ASP A 157 18.51 -2.33 5.13
CA ASP A 157 17.32 -1.50 4.90
C ASP A 157 16.79 -0.86 6.20
N ASP A 158 16.94 -1.54 7.34
CA ASP A 158 16.59 -1.00 8.67
C ASP A 158 17.64 -0.02 9.22
N LEU A 159 18.86 -0.01 8.67
CA LEU A 159 19.86 0.99 9.00
C LEU A 159 19.54 2.32 8.29
N PRO A 160 19.37 3.44 9.03
CA PRO A 160 18.98 4.71 8.43
C PRO A 160 20.06 5.21 7.48
N ASN A 161 19.81 5.07 6.17
CA ASN A 161 20.48 5.69 5.03
C ASN A 161 21.85 6.34 5.33
N GLY A 162 22.85 5.50 5.61
CA GLY A 162 24.25 5.67 5.19
C GLY A 162 25.01 6.98 5.49
N GLN A 163 24.59 7.82 6.43
CA GLN A 163 25.32 9.07 6.71
C GLN A 163 26.52 8.92 7.67
N TYR A 164 26.63 7.83 8.44
CA TYR A 164 27.56 7.78 9.56
C TYR A 164 28.91 7.09 9.33
N PHE A 165 29.19 6.53 8.14
CA PHE A 165 30.42 5.74 7.91
C PHE A 165 31.31 6.15 6.73
N GLN A 166 31.14 7.34 6.12
CA GLN A 166 31.99 7.74 4.99
C GLN A 166 33.07 8.78 5.35
N VAL A 167 33.97 8.45 6.27
CA VAL A 167 35.30 9.09 6.26
C VAL A 167 36.13 8.35 5.23
N LYS A 168 36.08 8.82 3.97
CA LYS A 168 36.91 8.28 2.89
C LYS A 168 38.40 8.49 3.22
N PRO A 169 39.26 7.45 3.09
CA PRO A 169 40.72 7.60 3.17
C PRO A 169 41.20 8.74 2.27
N LEU A 170 42.29 9.40 2.66
CA LEU A 170 42.78 10.61 2.00
C LEU A 170 43.11 10.33 0.52
N GLU A 171 43.58 9.11 0.23
CA GLU A 171 43.98 8.62 -1.08
C GLU A 171 42.79 8.45 -2.06
N VAL A 172 41.56 8.36 -1.55
CA VAL A 172 40.35 8.17 -2.37
C VAL A 172 39.40 9.39 -2.31
N ARG A 173 39.85 10.50 -1.73
CA ARG A 173 39.15 11.79 -1.83
C ARG A 173 39.34 12.39 -3.22
N GLY A 174 38.25 12.68 -3.91
CA GLY A 174 38.26 13.20 -5.28
C GLY A 174 38.15 12.13 -6.37
N LEU A 175 38.31 10.84 -6.03
CA LEU A 175 37.90 9.76 -6.91
C LEU A 175 36.36 9.71 -6.92
N ALA A 176 35.77 10.14 -8.04
CA ALA A 176 34.39 9.81 -8.36
C ALA A 176 34.24 8.29 -8.23
N ARG A 177 33.08 7.82 -7.73
CA ARG A 177 32.81 6.40 -7.46
C ARG A 177 33.47 5.52 -8.53
N VAL A 178 34.50 4.77 -8.15
CA VAL A 178 35.14 3.77 -9.01
C VAL A 178 34.02 2.87 -9.51
N GLU A 179 33.99 2.65 -10.82
CA GLU A 179 32.98 1.79 -11.45
C GLU A 179 33.06 0.41 -10.77
N THR A 180 31.98 0.02 -10.09
CA THR A 180 31.87 -1.35 -9.59
C THR A 180 31.64 -2.23 -10.81
N VAL A 181 32.69 -2.89 -11.28
CA VAL A 181 32.58 -3.92 -12.32
C VAL A 181 31.72 -5.05 -11.74
N GLN A 182 30.80 -5.57 -12.56
CA GLN A 182 29.94 -6.69 -12.15
C GLN A 182 30.82 -7.90 -11.86
N ALA A 183 31.02 -8.23 -10.58
CA ALA A 183 31.60 -9.50 -10.21
C ALA A 183 30.66 -10.59 -10.74
N GLN A 184 31.08 -11.30 -11.78
CA GLN A 184 30.40 -12.50 -12.23
C GLN A 184 30.68 -13.59 -11.19
N GLY A 185 29.91 -13.58 -10.10
CA GLY A 185 29.88 -14.69 -9.18
C GLY A 185 29.57 -16.00 -9.93
N PRO A 186 29.96 -17.16 -9.38
CA PRO A 186 29.60 -18.44 -9.98
C PRO A 186 28.09 -18.47 -10.22
N LEU A 187 27.68 -18.78 -11.46
CA LEU A 187 26.28 -19.01 -11.78
C LEU A 187 25.81 -20.15 -10.88
N LEU A 188 24.87 -19.84 -9.97
CA LEU A 188 24.22 -20.86 -9.16
C LEU A 188 23.53 -21.83 -10.14
N LEU A 189 24.00 -23.08 -10.15
CA LEU A 189 23.40 -24.20 -10.88
C LEU A 189 22.10 -24.70 -10.23
N ALA A 190 21.61 -24.01 -9.20
CA ALA A 190 20.38 -24.38 -8.52
C ALA A 190 19.17 -24.12 -9.43
N ASP A 191 18.23 -25.07 -9.43
CA ASP A 191 16.93 -24.90 -10.08
C ASP A 191 16.29 -23.59 -9.61
N ASP A 192 15.79 -22.78 -10.54
CA ASP A 192 15.18 -21.50 -10.22
C ASP A 192 13.88 -21.74 -9.44
N HIS A 193 13.94 -21.60 -8.11
CA HIS A 193 12.79 -21.76 -7.21
C HIS A 193 11.58 -20.94 -7.67
N ARG A 194 11.81 -19.80 -8.33
CA ARG A 194 10.74 -18.94 -8.86
C ARG A 194 9.93 -19.63 -9.95
N ALA A 195 10.53 -20.53 -10.74
CA ALA A 195 9.81 -21.29 -11.76
C ALA A 195 8.82 -22.28 -11.12
N GLN A 196 9.22 -22.94 -10.02
CA GLN A 196 8.35 -23.82 -9.24
C GLN A 196 7.23 -23.02 -8.58
N GLU A 197 7.55 -21.86 -8.00
CA GLU A 197 6.58 -20.97 -7.38
C GLU A 197 5.58 -20.41 -8.40
N ILE A 198 6.03 -20.00 -9.59
CA ILE A 198 5.17 -19.59 -10.70
C ILE A 198 4.19 -20.72 -11.08
N GLN A 199 4.67 -21.97 -11.15
CA GLN A 199 3.82 -23.12 -11.45
C GLN A 199 2.76 -23.34 -10.37
N GLN A 200 3.14 -23.28 -9.09
CA GLN A 200 2.20 -23.41 -7.96
C GLN A 200 1.14 -22.31 -7.97
N LEU A 201 1.55 -21.05 -8.14
CA LEU A 201 0.63 -19.91 -8.21
C LEU A 201 -0.33 -20.02 -9.40
N THR A 202 0.15 -20.54 -10.53
CA THR A 202 -0.69 -20.75 -11.71
C THR A 202 -1.77 -21.82 -11.45
N GLN A 203 -1.40 -22.93 -10.81
CA GLN A 203 -2.35 -23.99 -10.41
C GLN A 203 -3.38 -23.50 -9.39
N GLU A 204 -2.95 -22.70 -8.42
CA GLU A 204 -3.84 -22.11 -7.42
C GLU A 204 -4.82 -21.12 -8.08
N LEU A 205 -4.34 -20.28 -9.01
CA LEU A 205 -5.19 -19.39 -9.80
C LEU A 205 -6.21 -20.15 -10.65
N GLU A 206 -5.84 -21.27 -11.25
CA GLU A 206 -6.78 -22.11 -12.00
C GLU A 206 -7.87 -22.70 -11.09
N THR A 207 -7.50 -23.12 -9.88
CA THR A 207 -8.46 -23.63 -8.87
C THR A 207 -9.46 -22.53 -8.48
N ILE A 208 -8.97 -21.35 -8.11
CA ILE A 208 -9.84 -20.21 -7.76
C ILE A 208 -10.70 -19.77 -8.94
N GLN A 209 -10.17 -19.80 -10.16
CA GLN A 209 -10.92 -19.44 -11.36
C GLN A 209 -12.07 -20.42 -11.61
N LYS A 210 -11.89 -21.71 -11.31
CA LYS A 210 -12.97 -22.72 -11.37
C LYS A 210 -14.00 -22.50 -10.27
N GLU A 211 -13.57 -22.19 -9.05
CA GLU A 211 -14.49 -21.87 -7.94
C GLU A 211 -15.29 -20.58 -8.18
N LEU A 212 -14.70 -19.60 -8.88
CA LEU A 212 -15.38 -18.38 -9.29
C LEU A 212 -16.35 -18.58 -10.47
N GLN A 213 -16.30 -19.75 -11.14
CA GLN A 213 -17.24 -20.08 -12.20
C GLN A 213 -18.61 -20.34 -11.58
N VAL A 214 -19.61 -19.68 -12.13
CA VAL A 214 -20.97 -19.69 -11.61
C VAL A 214 -21.88 -20.32 -12.64
N ASP A 215 -22.77 -21.20 -12.19
CA ASP A 215 -23.85 -21.72 -13.01
C ASP A 215 -24.88 -20.62 -13.27
N MET A 216 -25.04 -20.28 -14.54
CA MET A 216 -26.01 -19.26 -14.96
C MET A 216 -27.42 -19.86 -14.99
N PRO A 217 -28.44 -19.16 -14.47
CA PRO A 217 -29.82 -19.57 -14.64
C PRO A 217 -30.26 -19.49 -16.11
N GLU A 218 -31.29 -20.26 -16.49
CA GLU A 218 -31.75 -20.38 -17.89
C GLU A 218 -32.13 -19.03 -18.52
N ASP A 219 -32.60 -18.07 -17.71
CA ASP A 219 -32.94 -16.70 -18.11
C ASP A 219 -32.05 -15.66 -17.41
N ALA A 220 -30.74 -15.93 -17.36
CA ALA A 220 -29.77 -15.11 -16.63
C ALA A 220 -29.78 -13.63 -17.00
N TYR A 221 -30.02 -13.29 -18.26
CA TYR A 221 -30.05 -11.90 -18.70
C TYR A 221 -31.24 -11.13 -18.09
N GLN A 222 -32.45 -11.66 -18.21
CA GLN A 222 -33.62 -10.98 -17.64
C GLN A 222 -33.64 -11.05 -16.12
N ALA A 223 -33.13 -12.13 -15.53
CA ALA A 223 -32.98 -12.24 -14.08
C ALA A 223 -32.00 -11.19 -13.55
N SER A 224 -30.83 -11.03 -14.18
CA SER A 224 -29.84 -10.01 -13.85
C SER A 224 -30.43 -8.60 -13.98
N LEU A 225 -31.11 -8.30 -15.08
CA LEU A 225 -31.73 -7.00 -15.31
C LEU A 225 -32.79 -6.68 -14.25
N ARG A 226 -33.69 -7.62 -13.96
CA ARG A 226 -34.72 -7.47 -12.92
C ARG A 226 -34.11 -7.24 -11.55
N LEU A 227 -33.09 -8.01 -11.19
CA LEU A 227 -32.42 -7.89 -9.90
C LEU A 227 -31.76 -6.51 -9.74
N ARG A 228 -30.98 -6.06 -10.74
CA ARG A 228 -30.32 -4.74 -10.71
C ARG A 228 -31.30 -3.59 -10.63
N GLN A 229 -32.41 -3.68 -11.37
CA GLN A 229 -33.47 -2.70 -11.32
C GLN A 229 -34.12 -2.65 -9.93
N SER A 230 -34.39 -3.82 -9.32
CA SER A 230 -34.92 -3.91 -7.96
C SER A 230 -33.95 -3.34 -6.93
N LEU A 231 -32.66 -3.68 -7.01
CA LEU A 231 -31.62 -3.16 -6.11
C LEU A 231 -31.53 -1.63 -6.19
N SER A 232 -31.46 -1.09 -7.42
CA SER A 232 -31.41 0.36 -7.65
C SER A 232 -32.65 1.06 -7.10
N LYS A 233 -33.85 0.53 -7.42
CA LYS A 233 -35.12 1.05 -6.93
C LYS A 233 -35.21 1.01 -5.41
N THR A 234 -34.76 -0.06 -4.77
CA THR A 234 -34.77 -0.18 -3.30
C THR A 234 -33.82 0.82 -2.65
N THR A 235 -32.66 1.09 -3.25
CA THR A 235 -31.73 2.12 -2.77
C THR A 235 -32.32 3.53 -2.95
N GLU A 236 -33.02 3.81 -4.05
CA GLU A 236 -33.74 5.08 -4.29
C GLU A 236 -34.93 5.27 -3.31
N GLU A 237 -35.67 4.21 -3.03
CA GLU A 237 -36.76 4.19 -2.04
C GLU A 237 -36.21 4.45 -0.63
N TRP A 238 -35.11 3.78 -0.27
CA TRP A 238 -34.42 4.05 0.99
C TRP A 238 -33.97 5.52 1.09
N PHE A 239 -33.43 6.10 0.02
CA PHE A 239 -33.04 7.51 0.04
C PHE A 239 -34.23 8.44 0.21
N SER A 240 -35.38 8.10 -0.38
CA SER A 240 -36.63 8.84 -0.18
C SER A 240 -37.11 8.78 1.28
N ASP A 241 -37.01 7.61 1.92
CA ASP A 241 -37.32 7.43 3.34
C ASP A 241 -36.34 8.23 4.22
N PHE A 242 -35.05 8.18 3.90
CA PHE A 242 -33.98 8.93 4.58
C PHE A 242 -34.24 10.44 4.55
N GLN A 243 -34.66 10.98 3.39
CA GLN A 243 -35.07 12.38 3.27
C GLN A 243 -36.33 12.70 4.11
N ALA A 244 -37.34 11.81 4.09
CA ALA A 244 -38.57 12.00 4.84
C ALA A 244 -38.35 11.96 6.37
N ALA A 245 -37.38 11.17 6.83
CA ALA A 245 -36.97 11.08 8.23
C ALA A 245 -36.06 12.24 8.68
N GLY A 246 -35.71 13.17 7.78
CA GLY A 246 -34.85 14.30 8.11
C GLY A 246 -33.37 13.92 8.20
N PHE A 247 -32.91 13.02 7.33
CA PHE A 247 -31.51 12.58 7.21
C PHE A 247 -31.01 11.79 8.43
N ASP A 248 -31.87 10.89 8.96
CA ASP A 248 -31.53 10.01 10.07
C ASP A 248 -30.58 8.89 9.62
N GLU A 249 -29.30 8.97 10.03
CA GLU A 249 -28.27 8.00 9.64
C GLU A 249 -28.55 6.58 10.13
N SER A 250 -29.37 6.39 11.18
CA SER A 250 -29.71 5.06 11.68
C SER A 250 -30.49 4.22 10.66
N LEU A 251 -31.16 4.85 9.69
CA LEU A 251 -31.84 4.15 8.60
C LEU A 251 -30.86 3.41 7.68
N ALA A 252 -29.57 3.76 7.67
CA ALA A 252 -28.58 3.04 6.89
C ALA A 252 -28.35 1.61 7.39
N GLU A 253 -28.61 1.34 8.68
CA GLU A 253 -28.48 0.00 9.28
C GLU A 253 -29.46 -1.00 8.66
N ASP A 254 -30.62 -0.52 8.19
CA ASP A 254 -31.66 -1.36 7.57
C ASP A 254 -31.39 -1.65 6.08
N LEU A 255 -30.47 -0.93 5.45
CA LEU A 255 -30.26 -1.00 4.00
C LEU A 255 -29.73 -2.36 3.52
N PRO A 256 -28.73 -2.98 4.19
CA PRO A 256 -28.31 -4.35 3.87
C PRO A 256 -29.46 -5.35 3.93
N ASP A 257 -30.32 -5.26 4.95
CA ASP A 257 -31.49 -6.14 5.11
C ASP A 257 -32.49 -5.95 3.97
N ARG A 258 -32.73 -4.71 3.54
CA ARG A 258 -33.60 -4.42 2.37
C ARG A 258 -33.06 -5.05 1.10
N TRP A 259 -31.75 -5.00 0.87
CA TRP A 259 -31.14 -5.69 -0.27
C TRP A 259 -31.24 -7.21 -0.12
N ILE A 260 -31.03 -7.75 1.08
CA ILE A 260 -31.14 -9.19 1.37
C ILE A 260 -32.56 -9.72 1.11
N LEU A 261 -33.60 -8.94 1.42
CA LEU A 261 -34.98 -9.32 1.16
C LEU A 261 -35.31 -9.48 -0.32
N LEU A 262 -34.59 -8.79 -1.22
CA LEU A 262 -34.77 -8.94 -2.67
C LEU A 262 -34.22 -10.27 -3.19
N LEU A 263 -33.48 -11.00 -2.36
CA LEU A 263 -32.69 -12.15 -2.79
C LEU A 263 -33.48 -13.45 -2.72
N ASP A 264 -34.69 -13.40 -2.15
CA ASP A 264 -35.73 -14.43 -2.14
C ASP A 264 -35.19 -15.85 -1.92
N ASP A 265 -34.21 -15.98 -1.02
CA ASP A 265 -33.76 -17.26 -0.49
C ASP A 265 -34.04 -17.30 1.02
N ALA A 266 -35.09 -18.05 1.38
CA ALA A 266 -35.52 -18.22 2.76
C ALA A 266 -34.46 -18.90 3.64
N ASP A 267 -33.47 -19.58 3.03
CA ASP A 267 -32.43 -20.32 3.73
C ASP A 267 -31.13 -19.51 3.91
N GLY A 268 -31.05 -18.28 3.40
CA GLY A 268 -29.89 -17.40 3.55
C GLY A 268 -28.62 -17.87 2.84
N ASN A 269 -28.72 -18.82 1.89
CA ASN A 269 -27.61 -19.32 1.09
C ASN A 269 -27.63 -18.64 -0.27
N PHE A 270 -27.18 -17.38 -0.29
CA PHE A 270 -27.07 -16.63 -1.53
C PHE A 270 -26.31 -17.45 -2.59
N GLY A 271 -26.98 -17.74 -3.70
CA GLY A 271 -26.35 -18.50 -4.78
C GLY A 271 -25.12 -17.75 -5.31
N PRO A 272 -24.03 -18.43 -5.72
CA PRO A 272 -22.83 -17.78 -6.26
C PRO A 272 -23.09 -16.82 -7.43
N TRP A 273 -24.19 -17.05 -8.17
CA TRP A 273 -24.67 -16.16 -9.23
C TRP A 273 -25.18 -14.83 -8.70
N PHE A 274 -25.93 -14.89 -7.61
CA PHE A 274 -26.42 -13.68 -6.98
C PHE A 274 -25.27 -12.83 -6.45
N GLU A 275 -24.32 -13.42 -5.71
CA GLU A 275 -23.15 -12.67 -5.20
C GLU A 275 -22.40 -11.98 -6.33
N ALA A 276 -22.25 -12.66 -7.47
CA ALA A 276 -21.63 -12.11 -8.66
C ALA A 276 -22.42 -10.93 -9.24
N GLU A 277 -23.74 -11.04 -9.34
CA GLU A 277 -24.60 -9.98 -9.87
C GLU A 277 -24.72 -8.79 -8.92
N PHE A 278 -24.77 -8.99 -7.60
CA PHE A 278 -24.77 -7.91 -6.62
C PHE A 278 -23.47 -7.12 -6.64
N MET A 279 -22.31 -7.80 -6.66
CA MET A 279 -21.02 -7.14 -6.79
C MET A 279 -20.92 -6.36 -8.10
N ARG A 280 -21.47 -6.91 -9.18
CA ARG A 280 -21.45 -6.26 -10.48
C ARG A 280 -22.39 -5.04 -10.52
N TRP A 281 -23.56 -5.13 -9.90
CA TRP A 281 -24.45 -3.98 -9.69
C TRP A 281 -23.74 -2.86 -8.91
N GLY A 282 -23.07 -3.19 -7.81
CA GLY A 282 -22.31 -2.21 -7.03
C GLY A 282 -21.18 -1.51 -7.78
N GLN A 283 -20.64 -2.15 -8.83
CA GLN A 283 -19.59 -1.59 -9.69
C GLN A 283 -20.15 -0.80 -10.87
N ASP A 284 -21.18 -1.33 -11.53
CA ASP A 284 -21.70 -0.83 -12.80
C ASP A 284 -22.81 0.20 -12.61
N ASP A 285 -23.73 -0.04 -11.67
CA ASP A 285 -25.03 0.64 -11.59
C ASP A 285 -25.16 1.53 -10.32
N LEU A 286 -24.67 1.05 -9.16
CA LEU A 286 -24.76 1.80 -7.89
C LEU A 286 -24.14 3.20 -7.94
N PRO A 287 -22.98 3.45 -8.57
CA PRO A 287 -22.41 4.78 -8.67
C PRO A 287 -23.33 5.79 -9.36
N ASP A 288 -24.11 5.35 -10.36
CA ASP A 288 -25.06 6.20 -11.07
C ASP A 288 -26.28 6.50 -10.18
N VAL A 289 -26.76 5.51 -9.41
CA VAL A 289 -27.86 5.69 -8.44
C VAL A 289 -27.50 6.70 -7.36
N ILE A 290 -26.34 6.53 -6.70
CA ILE A 290 -25.93 7.42 -5.62
C ILE A 290 -25.53 8.81 -6.13
N ALA A 291 -25.10 8.95 -7.39
CA ALA A 291 -24.79 10.24 -7.98
C ALA A 291 -26.01 11.18 -8.11
N GLU A 292 -27.23 10.64 -8.02
CA GLU A 292 -28.46 11.42 -7.95
C GLU A 292 -28.74 11.96 -6.54
N PHE A 293 -28.07 11.43 -5.52
CA PHE A 293 -28.24 11.89 -4.14
C PHE A 293 -27.62 13.28 -4.01
N LEU A 294 -28.44 14.25 -3.63
CA LEU A 294 -27.99 15.64 -3.43
C LEU A 294 -27.15 15.81 -2.14
N ASP A 295 -27.06 14.75 -1.35
CA ASP A 295 -26.39 14.70 -0.06
C ASP A 295 -25.21 13.72 -0.12
N GLY A 296 -23.99 14.27 -0.03
CA GLY A 296 -22.78 13.45 0.00
C GLY A 296 -22.68 12.55 1.23
N ARG A 297 -23.49 12.76 2.28
CA ARG A 297 -23.56 11.84 3.42
C ARG A 297 -24.31 10.56 3.06
N ALA A 298 -25.43 10.66 2.35
CA ALA A 298 -26.17 9.50 1.88
C ALA A 298 -25.34 8.62 0.94
N GLU A 299 -24.56 9.23 0.04
CA GLU A 299 -23.61 8.50 -0.83
C GLU A 299 -22.66 7.62 0.00
N ILE A 300 -22.04 8.19 1.05
CA ILE A 300 -21.10 7.48 1.92
C ILE A 300 -21.78 6.33 2.66
N LEU A 301 -22.98 6.55 3.21
CA LEU A 301 -23.70 5.52 3.97
C LEU A 301 -24.06 4.32 3.10
N VAL A 302 -24.50 4.56 1.85
CA VAL A 302 -24.80 3.49 0.91
C VAL A 302 -23.55 2.74 0.47
N ASP A 303 -22.45 3.45 0.19
CA ASP A 303 -21.16 2.83 -0.16
C ASP A 303 -20.61 1.99 1.01
N GLU A 304 -20.71 2.49 2.25
CA GLU A 304 -20.31 1.76 3.46
C GLU A 304 -21.14 0.49 3.64
N ALA A 305 -22.47 0.58 3.56
CA ALA A 305 -23.37 -0.56 3.65
C ALA A 305 -23.09 -1.61 2.55
N PHE A 306 -22.81 -1.17 1.32
CA PHE A 306 -22.45 -2.05 0.22
C PHE A 306 -21.11 -2.76 0.48
N CYS A 307 -20.10 -2.03 0.97
CA CYS A 307 -18.80 -2.60 1.30
C CYS A 307 -18.90 -3.62 2.45
N GLU A 308 -19.68 -3.32 3.48
CA GLU A 308 -19.92 -4.23 4.60
C GLU A 308 -20.60 -5.52 4.14
N LEU A 309 -21.68 -5.41 3.36
CA LEU A 309 -22.38 -6.59 2.85
C LEU A 309 -21.53 -7.41 1.86
N THR A 310 -20.79 -6.77 0.96
CA THR A 310 -19.90 -7.52 0.04
C THR A 310 -18.74 -8.19 0.76
N SER A 311 -18.29 -7.64 1.90
CA SER A 311 -17.17 -8.23 2.66
C SER A 311 -17.50 -9.59 3.26
N VAL A 312 -18.78 -9.90 3.49
CA VAL A 312 -19.21 -11.20 4.02
C VAL A 312 -19.42 -12.26 2.94
N PHE A 313 -19.38 -11.89 1.65
CA PHE A 313 -19.55 -12.85 0.56
C PHE A 313 -18.28 -13.67 0.33
N PRO A 314 -18.34 -15.02 0.36
CA PRO A 314 -17.19 -15.88 0.06
C PRO A 314 -16.54 -15.57 -1.30
N ARG A 315 -17.34 -15.16 -2.30
CA ARG A 315 -16.82 -14.73 -3.59
C ARG A 315 -15.87 -13.53 -3.50
N PHE A 316 -16.07 -12.64 -2.52
CA PHE A 316 -15.22 -11.46 -2.34
C PHE A 316 -13.81 -11.87 -1.95
N GLU A 317 -13.68 -12.78 -0.98
CA GLU A 317 -12.41 -13.33 -0.55
C GLU A 317 -11.69 -14.03 -1.71
N LEU A 318 -12.41 -14.81 -2.51
CA LEU A 318 -11.86 -15.47 -3.70
C LEU A 318 -11.36 -14.46 -4.75
N LEU A 319 -12.09 -13.37 -4.99
CA LEU A 319 -11.68 -12.30 -5.89
C LEU A 319 -10.44 -11.53 -5.38
N GLN A 320 -10.38 -11.26 -4.08
CA GLN A 320 -9.20 -10.65 -3.44
C GLN A 320 -7.98 -11.57 -3.56
N LYS A 321 -8.15 -12.86 -3.25
CA LYS A 321 -7.11 -13.88 -3.37
C LYS A 321 -6.63 -14.03 -4.81
N ARG A 322 -7.54 -14.07 -5.79
CA ARG A 322 -7.17 -14.06 -7.21
C ARG A 322 -6.32 -12.84 -7.57
N THR A 323 -6.70 -11.66 -7.09
CA THR A 323 -5.99 -10.41 -7.38
C THR A 323 -4.58 -10.40 -6.78
N SER A 324 -4.44 -10.85 -5.53
CA SER A 324 -3.13 -10.93 -4.86
C SER A 324 -2.20 -11.95 -5.52
N LEU A 325 -2.72 -13.13 -5.88
CA LEU A 325 -1.98 -14.16 -6.61
C LEU A 325 -1.56 -13.68 -8.01
N GLN A 326 -2.43 -12.99 -8.75
CA GLN A 326 -2.08 -12.39 -10.04
C GLN A 326 -1.01 -11.30 -9.92
N ALA A 327 -1.02 -10.53 -8.83
CA ALA A 327 0.02 -9.53 -8.58
C ALA A 327 1.37 -10.20 -8.27
N ARG A 328 1.38 -11.24 -7.43
CA ARG A 328 2.58 -12.04 -7.11
C ARG A 328 3.13 -12.74 -8.35
N LEU A 329 2.28 -13.37 -9.16
CA LEU A 329 2.67 -14.03 -10.40
C LEU A 329 3.31 -13.04 -11.38
N ARG A 330 2.72 -11.85 -11.55
CA ARG A 330 3.28 -10.77 -12.39
C ARG A 330 4.65 -10.34 -11.89
N ARG A 331 4.81 -10.14 -10.59
CA ARG A 331 6.09 -9.78 -9.96
C ARG A 331 7.16 -10.83 -10.23
N LEU A 332 6.90 -12.10 -9.93
CA LEU A 332 7.86 -13.20 -10.14
C LEU A 332 8.21 -13.38 -11.62
N THR A 333 7.23 -13.21 -12.52
CA THR A 333 7.47 -13.30 -13.96
C THR A 333 8.42 -12.19 -14.43
N VAL A 334 8.25 -10.97 -13.93
CA VAL A 334 9.18 -9.84 -14.22
C VAL A 334 10.56 -10.13 -13.65
N GLU A 335 10.64 -10.59 -12.39
CA GLU A 335 11.91 -10.93 -11.74
C GLU A 335 12.65 -12.07 -12.44
N MET A 336 11.93 -13.04 -13.01
CA MET A 336 12.50 -14.14 -13.80
C MET A 336 13.02 -13.67 -15.17
N GLN A 337 12.33 -12.70 -15.80
CA GLN A 337 12.77 -12.10 -17.07
C GLN A 337 13.98 -11.19 -16.88
N THR A 338 14.06 -10.49 -15.75
CA THR A 338 15.27 -9.76 -15.36
C THR A 338 16.33 -10.75 -14.89
N ARG A 339 17.16 -11.21 -15.83
CA ARG A 339 18.42 -11.89 -15.46
C ARG A 339 19.17 -10.96 -14.51
N PHE A 340 19.30 -11.36 -13.25
CA PHE A 340 20.01 -10.61 -12.21
C PHE A 340 21.32 -9.99 -12.76
N PRO A 341 21.59 -8.75 -12.36
CA PRO A 341 22.45 -8.57 -11.21
C PRO A 341 21.66 -8.02 -10.01
N HIS A 342 22.13 -8.31 -8.80
CA HIS A 342 21.57 -7.86 -7.51
C HIS A 342 21.50 -6.33 -7.33
N ARG A 343 21.86 -5.58 -8.38
CA ARG A 343 21.76 -4.13 -8.50
C ARG A 343 21.80 -3.79 -9.98
N ASP A 344 20.97 -2.83 -10.41
CA ASP A 344 21.28 -2.12 -11.65
C ASP A 344 22.70 -1.57 -11.55
N VAL A 345 23.52 -1.80 -12.58
CA VAL A 345 24.85 -1.21 -12.68
C VAL A 345 24.67 0.30 -12.67
N ARG A 346 24.92 0.92 -11.51
CA ARG A 346 24.96 2.37 -11.40
C ARG A 346 26.21 2.83 -12.15
N LYS A 347 26.06 3.13 -13.44
CA LYS A 347 27.09 3.83 -14.21
C LYS A 347 27.43 5.09 -13.44
N GLY A 348 28.69 5.24 -13.04
CA GLY A 348 29.15 6.43 -12.32
C GLY A 348 28.77 7.68 -13.12
N SER A 349 28.45 8.78 -12.42
CA SER A 349 28.19 10.07 -13.05
C SER A 349 29.44 10.71 -13.68
N ALA A 350 30.52 9.94 -13.82
CA ALA A 350 31.80 10.41 -14.29
C ALA A 350 31.72 10.75 -15.78
N ASN A 351 32.09 11.99 -16.10
CA ASN A 351 32.21 12.41 -17.49
C ASN A 351 33.34 11.61 -18.19
N VAL A 352 33.40 11.64 -19.52
CA VAL A 352 34.36 10.84 -20.31
C VAL A 352 35.82 11.17 -19.95
N GLN A 353 36.11 12.41 -19.52
CA GLN A 353 37.45 12.85 -19.14
C GLN A 353 37.87 12.31 -17.77
N GLU A 354 36.97 12.29 -16.78
CA GLU A 354 37.19 11.67 -15.47
C GLU A 354 37.40 10.16 -15.60
N ARG A 355 36.69 9.51 -16.53
CA ARG A 355 36.91 8.08 -16.85
C ARG A 355 38.31 7.82 -17.39
N ALA A 356 38.80 8.65 -18.31
CA ALA A 356 40.15 8.53 -18.86
C ALA A 356 41.23 8.76 -17.79
N ALA A 357 41.04 9.72 -16.89
CA ALA A 357 41.98 10.01 -15.81
C ALA A 357 42.03 8.89 -14.76
N THR A 358 40.87 8.31 -14.41
CA THR A 358 40.77 7.23 -13.41
C THR A 358 41.33 5.91 -13.95
N ALA A 359 41.03 5.58 -15.21
CA ALA A 359 41.57 4.38 -15.89
C ALA A 359 43.10 4.42 -16.02
N ALA A 360 43.70 5.61 -16.08
CA ALA A 360 45.15 5.78 -16.14
C ALA A 360 45.87 5.58 -14.79
N HIS A 361 45.15 5.62 -13.65
CA HIS A 361 45.76 5.60 -12.31
C HIS A 361 45.60 4.28 -11.55
N VAL A 362 44.60 3.46 -11.89
CA VAL A 362 44.41 2.15 -11.25
C VAL A 362 44.28 1.09 -12.34
N PRO A 363 45.31 0.25 -12.58
CA PRO A 363 45.20 -0.88 -13.48
C PRO A 363 44.07 -1.78 -12.98
N ALA A 364 43.02 -1.96 -13.77
CA ALA A 364 41.94 -2.86 -13.46
C ALA A 364 42.44 -4.31 -13.63
N GLN A 365 43.04 -4.88 -12.57
CA GLN A 365 43.50 -6.27 -12.57
C GLN A 365 42.38 -7.29 -12.88
N PHE A 366 41.11 -6.87 -12.88
CA PHE A 366 39.95 -7.68 -13.24
C PHE A 366 39.67 -7.77 -14.75
N ASP A 367 40.16 -6.83 -15.57
CA ASP A 367 39.92 -6.88 -17.03
C ASP A 367 40.69 -8.04 -17.69
N GLU A 368 41.82 -8.45 -17.08
CA GLU A 368 42.64 -9.57 -17.55
C GLU A 368 42.18 -10.94 -17.01
N GLN A 369 41.21 -10.97 -16.08
CA GLN A 369 40.80 -12.22 -15.41
C GLN A 369 39.75 -13.03 -16.17
N THR A 370 39.34 -12.61 -17.36
CA THR A 370 38.40 -13.37 -18.20
C THR A 370 38.88 -14.79 -18.44
N ALA A 371 40.19 -14.96 -18.68
CA ALA A 371 40.81 -16.27 -18.87
C ALA A 371 40.87 -17.09 -17.57
N LEU A 372 41.14 -16.44 -16.43
CA LEU A 372 41.14 -17.08 -15.10
C LEU A 372 39.74 -17.57 -14.72
N PHE A 373 38.69 -16.77 -14.93
CA PHE A 373 37.31 -17.17 -14.66
C PHE A 373 36.84 -18.29 -15.58
N GLN A 374 37.25 -18.28 -16.85
CA GLN A 374 37.00 -19.40 -17.76
C GLN A 374 37.71 -20.67 -17.31
N GLN A 375 38.95 -20.57 -16.83
CA GLN A 375 39.66 -21.70 -16.23
C GLN A 375 38.94 -22.24 -15.00
N VAL A 376 38.61 -21.38 -14.02
CA VAL A 376 37.88 -21.78 -12.80
C VAL A 376 36.53 -22.44 -13.12
N ARG A 377 35.82 -21.97 -14.16
CA ARG A 377 34.57 -22.59 -14.63
C ARG A 377 34.78 -23.95 -15.29
N ALA A 378 35.94 -24.16 -15.91
CA ALA A 378 36.30 -25.41 -16.55
C ALA A 378 36.86 -26.44 -15.57
N THR A 379 37.40 -26.00 -14.43
CA THR A 379 37.95 -26.89 -13.40
C THR A 379 36.82 -27.67 -12.72
N ARG A 380 36.78 -28.99 -12.89
CA ARG A 380 35.96 -29.87 -12.06
C ARG A 380 36.73 -30.17 -10.77
N TRP A 381 36.02 -30.44 -9.68
CA TRP A 381 36.63 -30.81 -8.39
C TRP A 381 37.64 -31.98 -8.50
N LEU A 382 37.46 -32.83 -9.53
CA LEU A 382 38.31 -33.98 -9.84
C LEU A 382 39.65 -33.60 -10.50
N ASP A 383 39.79 -32.40 -11.05
CA ASP A 383 40.96 -31.96 -11.85
C ASP A 383 42.09 -31.32 -11.03
N LEU A 384 41.94 -31.23 -9.70
CA LEU A 384 43.02 -30.77 -8.83
C LEU A 384 44.21 -31.75 -8.87
N PRO A 385 45.46 -31.27 -9.03
CA PRO A 385 46.66 -32.10 -8.94
C PRO A 385 46.66 -32.88 -7.62
N HIS A 386 47.04 -34.16 -7.64
CA HIS A 386 47.02 -35.01 -6.44
C HIS A 386 47.78 -34.39 -5.26
N GLU A 387 48.91 -33.73 -5.54
CA GLU A 387 49.72 -33.01 -4.55
C GLU A 387 48.94 -31.91 -3.81
N LYS A 388 48.03 -31.21 -4.51
CA LYS A 388 47.19 -30.15 -3.91
C LYS A 388 45.96 -30.71 -3.19
N LYS A 389 45.53 -31.94 -3.54
CA LYS A 389 44.42 -32.61 -2.84
C LYS A 389 44.87 -33.05 -1.45
N ASP A 390 46.09 -33.55 -1.32
CA ASP A 390 46.63 -33.99 -0.04
C ASP A 390 46.81 -32.80 0.93
N ASP A 391 47.32 -31.66 0.45
CA ASP A 391 47.40 -30.42 1.24
C ASP A 391 46.02 -29.91 1.69
N LEU A 392 45.01 -30.02 0.83
CA LEU A 392 43.66 -29.54 1.13
C LEU A 392 42.94 -30.47 2.10
N VAL A 393 43.12 -31.79 1.95
CA VAL A 393 42.65 -32.79 2.91
C VAL A 393 43.30 -32.58 4.27
N GLN A 394 44.61 -32.34 4.28
CA GLN A 394 45.36 -32.06 5.50
C GLN A 394 44.87 -30.77 6.17
N TRP A 395 44.62 -29.71 5.38
CA TRP A 395 44.04 -28.46 5.89
C TRP A 395 42.63 -28.65 6.45
N VAL A 396 41.78 -29.44 5.80
CA VAL A 396 40.43 -29.77 6.31
C VAL A 396 40.52 -30.54 7.63
N ILE A 397 41.43 -31.52 7.74
CA ILE A 397 41.66 -32.28 8.99
C ILE A 397 42.15 -31.35 10.10
N GLU A 398 43.06 -30.43 9.79
CA GLU A 398 43.57 -29.44 10.74
C GLU A 398 42.49 -28.46 11.19
N ALA A 399 41.67 -27.96 10.26
CA ALA A 399 40.55 -27.08 10.55
C ALA A 399 39.47 -27.79 11.40
N GLU A 400 39.16 -29.05 11.10
CA GLU A 400 38.24 -29.86 11.90
C GLU A 400 38.76 -30.06 13.33
N LYS A 401 40.05 -30.34 13.48
CA LYS A 401 40.71 -30.43 14.79
C LYS A 401 40.66 -29.12 15.57
N LEU A 402 40.90 -27.99 14.91
CA LEU A 402 40.87 -26.66 15.51
C LEU A 402 39.44 -26.28 15.93
N CYS A 403 38.45 -26.57 15.11
CA CYS A 403 37.03 -26.42 15.45
C CYS A 403 36.63 -27.33 16.63
N GLY A 404 37.15 -28.55 16.69
CA GLY A 404 36.96 -29.46 17.82
C GLY A 404 37.56 -28.94 19.13
N GLN A 405 38.75 -28.33 19.06
CA GLN A 405 39.37 -27.66 20.21
C GLN A 405 38.57 -26.45 20.67
N ILE A 406 38.13 -25.59 19.75
CA ILE A 406 37.28 -24.45 20.07
C ILE A 406 35.98 -24.91 20.75
N ARG A 407 35.37 -26.01 20.30
CA ARG A 407 34.20 -26.60 20.95
C ARG A 407 34.51 -27.14 22.35
N ALA A 408 35.64 -27.82 22.53
CA ALA A 408 36.05 -28.35 23.82
C ALA A 408 36.40 -27.25 24.84
N ASP A 409 36.97 -26.15 24.38
CA ASP A 409 37.39 -25.02 25.22
C ASP A 409 36.24 -24.02 25.49
N ALA A 410 35.15 -24.09 24.72
CA ALA A 410 33.98 -23.25 24.91
C ALA A 410 33.11 -23.76 26.08
N THR A 411 33.46 -23.40 27.31
CA THR A 411 32.74 -23.73 28.55
C THR A 411 31.31 -23.17 28.65
N TRP A 412 30.89 -22.36 27.69
CA TRP A 412 29.57 -21.72 27.61
C TRP A 412 28.63 -22.40 26.59
N LEU A 413 29.11 -23.35 25.79
CA LEU A 413 28.23 -24.20 24.98
C LEU A 413 27.72 -25.35 25.85
N PRO A 414 26.40 -25.48 26.10
CA PRO A 414 25.85 -26.66 26.76
C PRO A 414 26.08 -27.87 25.84
N ASP A 415 26.61 -28.95 26.42
CA ASP A 415 26.98 -30.19 25.74
C ASP A 415 26.00 -30.60 24.61
N TYR A 416 26.40 -30.37 23.36
CA TYR A 416 25.86 -31.09 22.21
C TYR A 416 26.56 -32.45 22.10
N GLN A 417 26.54 -33.22 23.19
CA GLN A 417 26.93 -34.62 23.20
C GLN A 417 25.67 -35.47 23.04
N GLY A 418 25.32 -35.75 21.79
CA GLY A 418 24.54 -36.90 21.34
C GLY A 418 23.32 -37.30 22.18
N ARG A 419 22.15 -36.81 21.76
CA ARG A 419 20.94 -37.62 21.64
C ARG A 419 20.35 -37.45 20.26
#